data_AF-A0A4Z0PZ00-F1
#
_entry.id   AF-A0A4Z0PZ00-F1
#
_cell.length_a   1.000
_cell.length_b   1.000
_cell.length_c   1.000
_cell.angle_alpha   90.00
_cell.angle_beta   90.00
_cell.angle_gamma   90.00
#
_symmetry.space_group_name_H-M   'P 1'
#
loop_
_entity.id
_entity.type
_entity.pdbx_description
1 polymer ?
#
loop_
_entity_poly.entity_id
_entity_poly.type
_entity_poly.pdbx_seq_one_letter_code
_entity_poly.pdbx_strand_id
1 'polypeptide(L)'
;MTNLSPEKTPVQLFDVLLELLLTEDMPQPVVARRLQAFLTAARLVPEQLGRTYYIMQGPCGQLTATFEKPSFRLYQVTARLTPAAYAQMKQHAQALPASPAYASRWQNKWLGWWPRLVVTSPGAGAKTVMARFLGLLPKQKFIVLTRG
;
A
#
# COMPACT_ATOMS: atom_id res chain seq x y z
N MET A 1 -31.16 12.23 -10.99
CA MET A 1 -30.37 11.12 -10.41
C MET A 1 -28.91 11.51 -10.51
N THR A 2 -28.35 12.08 -9.45
CA THR A 2 -26.95 12.49 -9.41
C THR A 2 -26.09 11.23 -9.39
N ASN A 3 -25.32 11.00 -10.46
CA ASN A 3 -24.25 10.00 -10.51
C ASN A 3 -23.22 10.39 -9.44
N LEU A 4 -23.38 9.86 -8.22
CA LEU A 4 -22.34 9.87 -7.21
C LEU A 4 -21.24 8.98 -7.75
N SER A 5 -20.21 9.58 -8.34
CA SER A 5 -18.93 8.88 -8.48
C SER A 5 -18.60 8.30 -7.10
N PRO A 6 -18.37 6.99 -6.94
CA PRO A 6 -18.05 6.45 -5.64
C PRO A 6 -16.74 7.12 -5.21
N GLU A 7 -16.82 7.99 -4.21
CA GLU A 7 -15.64 8.64 -3.65
C GLU A 7 -14.68 7.53 -3.23
N LYS A 8 -13.55 7.46 -3.94
CA LYS A 8 -12.52 6.45 -3.72
C LYS A 8 -11.85 6.75 -2.39
N THR A 9 -12.16 5.97 -1.36
CA THR A 9 -11.77 6.28 0.04
C THR A 9 -10.33 5.87 0.35
N PRO A 10 -9.71 6.42 1.41
CA PRO A 10 -8.42 5.95 1.92
C PRO A 10 -8.41 4.44 2.21
N VAL A 11 -9.51 3.89 2.70
CA VAL A 11 -9.65 2.45 2.97
C VAL A 11 -9.57 1.65 1.67
N GLN A 12 -10.34 2.04 0.65
CA GLN A 12 -10.28 1.37 -0.65
C GLN A 12 -8.90 1.45 -1.30
N LEU A 13 -8.20 2.57 -1.15
CA LEU A 13 -6.81 2.69 -1.60
C LEU A 13 -5.93 1.65 -0.90
N PHE A 14 -6.04 1.53 0.43
CA PHE A 14 -5.25 0.58 1.19
C PHE A 14 -5.51 -0.87 0.77
N ASP A 15 -6.77 -1.24 0.55
CA ASP A 15 -7.14 -2.58 0.07
C ASP A 15 -6.55 -2.87 -1.32
N VAL A 16 -6.62 -1.92 -2.25
CA VAL A 16 -5.99 -2.06 -3.58
C VAL A 16 -4.48 -2.21 -3.47
N LEU A 17 -3.82 -1.47 -2.57
CA LEU A 17 -2.37 -1.60 -2.36
C LEU A 17 -1.98 -2.97 -1.80
N LEU A 18 -2.77 -3.52 -0.86
CA LEU A 18 -2.57 -4.87 -0.35
C LEU A 18 -2.75 -5.92 -1.46
N GLU A 19 -3.83 -5.83 -2.24
CA GLU A 19 -4.09 -6.73 -3.37
C GLU A 19 -2.93 -6.73 -4.38
N LEU A 20 -2.47 -5.54 -4.77
CA LEU A 20 -1.36 -5.40 -5.72
C LEU A 20 -0.06 -6.02 -5.19
N LEU A 21 0.23 -5.89 -3.90
CA LEU A 21 1.46 -6.45 -3.30
C LEU A 21 1.36 -7.95 -3.00
N LEU A 22 0.16 -8.46 -2.71
CA LEU A 22 -0.08 -9.90 -2.53
C LEU A 22 -0.03 -10.63 -3.88
N THR A 23 -0.40 -9.95 -4.97
CA THR A 23 -0.39 -10.55 -6.30
C THR A 23 1.05 -10.70 -6.81
N GLU A 24 1.34 -11.86 -7.39
CA GLU A 24 2.60 -12.10 -8.06
C GLU A 24 2.73 -11.22 -9.31
N ASP A 25 3.94 -10.73 -9.55
CA ASP A 25 4.33 -10.17 -10.83
C ASP A 25 3.60 -8.91 -11.29
N MET A 26 3.17 -8.04 -10.36
CA MET A 26 2.50 -6.80 -10.73
C MET A 26 3.45 -5.80 -11.43
N PRO A 27 3.31 -5.57 -12.75
CA PRO A 27 4.16 -4.64 -13.48
C PRO A 27 3.62 -3.20 -13.36
N GLN A 28 4.48 -2.23 -13.62
CA GLN A 28 4.15 -0.81 -13.47
C GLN A 28 2.89 -0.34 -14.24
N PRO A 29 2.62 -0.77 -15.48
CA PRO A 29 1.40 -0.37 -16.19
C PRO A 29 0.11 -0.84 -15.51
N VAL A 30 0.11 -2.04 -14.93
CA VAL A 30 -1.06 -2.58 -14.21
C VAL A 30 -1.28 -1.82 -12.91
N VAL A 31 -0.20 -1.57 -12.15
CA VAL A 31 -0.26 -0.76 -10.93
C VAL A 31 -0.81 0.65 -11.24
N ALA A 32 -0.30 1.29 -12.30
CA ALA A 32 -0.77 2.61 -12.71
C ALA A 32 -2.26 2.61 -13.06
N ARG A 33 -2.73 1.62 -13.83
CA ARG A 33 -4.15 1.47 -14.18
C ARG A 33 -5.04 1.26 -12.95
N ARG A 34 -4.65 0.36 -12.04
CA ARG A 34 -5.44 0.05 -10.84
C ARG A 34 -5.52 1.23 -9.87
N LEU A 35 -4.48 2.06 -9.82
CA LEU A 35 -4.43 3.22 -8.94
C LEU A 35 -5.01 4.50 -9.57
N GLN A 36 -5.21 4.57 -10.89
CA GLN A 36 -5.61 5.78 -11.62
C GLN A 36 -6.76 6.56 -10.96
N ALA A 37 -7.77 5.87 -10.43
CA ALA A 37 -8.94 6.50 -9.79
C ALA A 37 -8.63 7.21 -8.45
N PHE A 38 -7.45 7.00 -7.87
CA PHE A 38 -6.99 7.62 -6.63
C PHE A 38 -5.97 8.75 -6.86
N LEU A 39 -5.56 8.97 -8.11
CA LEU A 39 -4.46 9.87 -8.45
C LEU A 39 -4.95 11.17 -9.06
N THR A 40 -4.24 12.25 -8.76
CA THR A 40 -4.34 13.54 -9.45
C THR A 40 -3.14 13.78 -10.38
N ALA A 41 -1.98 13.21 -10.03
CA ALA A 41 -0.77 13.30 -10.83
C ALA A 41 0.11 12.07 -10.61
N ALA A 42 0.92 11.73 -11.61
CA ALA A 42 1.91 10.68 -11.48
C ALA A 42 3.14 10.98 -12.35
N ARG A 43 4.30 10.48 -11.91
CA ARG A 43 5.54 10.51 -12.68
C ARG A 43 6.34 9.24 -12.47
N LEU A 44 6.97 8.78 -13.54
CA LEU A 44 7.95 7.72 -13.50
C LEU A 44 9.33 8.34 -13.26
N VAL A 45 10.06 7.83 -12.28
CA VAL A 45 11.48 8.15 -12.08
C VAL A 45 12.29 7.05 -12.73
N PRO A 46 13.22 7.39 -13.65
CA PRO A 46 14.05 6.41 -14.35
C PRO A 46 14.83 5.49 -13.40
N GLU A 47 15.27 4.35 -13.95
CA GLU A 47 15.96 3.30 -13.21
C GLU A 47 17.18 3.85 -12.44
N GLN A 48 17.26 3.54 -11.14
CA GLN A 48 18.45 3.73 -10.32
C GLN A 48 18.71 2.47 -9.51
N LEU A 49 19.93 1.92 -9.61
CA LEU A 49 20.38 0.74 -8.86
C LEU A 49 19.43 -0.47 -9.02
N GLY A 50 18.95 -0.73 -10.25
CA GLY A 50 18.03 -1.84 -10.53
C GLY A 50 16.59 -1.65 -10.04
N ARG A 51 16.23 -0.42 -9.66
CA ARG A 51 14.89 -0.06 -9.19
C ARG A 51 14.29 1.07 -10.02
N THR A 52 13.00 0.97 -10.27
CA THR A 52 12.19 2.02 -10.89
C THR A 52 11.18 2.51 -9.87
N TYR A 53 10.97 3.82 -9.81
CA TYR A 53 10.01 4.42 -8.86
C TYR A 53 8.87 5.09 -9.61
N TYR A 54 7.66 4.78 -9.20
CA TYR A 54 6.46 5.46 -9.69
C TYR A 54 5.89 6.29 -8.54
N ILE A 55 6.04 7.62 -8.67
CA ILE A 55 5.59 8.58 -7.67
C ILE A 55 4.22 9.10 -8.10
N MET A 56 3.25 8.99 -7.22
CA MET A 56 1.85 9.33 -7.47
C MET A 56 1.36 10.28 -6.38
N GLN A 57 0.56 11.28 -6.77
CA GLN A 57 -0.10 12.22 -5.86
C GLN A 57 -1.60 12.04 -5.95
N GLY A 58 -2.29 12.23 -4.83
CA GLY A 58 -3.75 12.23 -4.78
C GLY A 58 -4.26 12.84 -3.47
N PRO A 59 -5.59 12.84 -3.24
CA PRO A 59 -6.20 13.45 -2.07
C PRO A 59 -5.75 12.81 -0.74
N CYS A 60 -5.39 11.53 -0.76
CA CYS A 60 -4.87 10.81 0.41
C CYS A 60 -3.43 11.21 0.77
N GLY A 61 -2.70 11.81 -0.16
CA GLY A 61 -1.28 12.16 -0.04
C GLY A 61 -0.45 11.66 -1.23
N GLN A 62 0.82 11.36 -0.96
CA GLN A 62 1.77 10.87 -1.96
C GLN A 62 2.02 9.37 -1.78
N LEU A 63 2.06 8.63 -2.88
CA LEU A 63 2.50 7.25 -2.93
C LEU A 63 3.79 7.14 -3.74
N THR A 64 4.70 6.28 -3.31
CA THR A 64 5.89 5.88 -4.08
C THR A 64 5.87 4.37 -4.21
N ALA A 65 5.52 3.86 -5.40
CA ALA A 65 5.64 2.45 -5.73
C ALA A 65 7.04 2.14 -6.25
N THR A 66 7.67 1.11 -5.71
CA THR A 66 9.02 0.66 -6.05
C THR A 66 8.94 -0.67 -6.79
N PHE A 67 9.56 -0.70 -7.97
CA PHE A 67 9.65 -1.88 -8.83
C PHE A 67 11.11 -2.33 -8.90
N GLU A 68 11.38 -3.61 -8.71
CA GLU A 68 12.76 -4.14 -8.62
C GLU A 68 13.05 -5.21 -9.69
N LYS A 69 14.30 -5.24 -10.18
CA LYS A 69 14.84 -6.24 -11.11
C LYS A 69 14.79 -7.67 -10.51
N PRO A 70 14.80 -8.73 -11.35
CA PRO A 70 14.99 -8.74 -12.81
C PRO A 70 13.74 -8.40 -13.63
N SER A 71 12.55 -8.53 -13.03
CA SER A 71 11.28 -8.45 -13.77
C SER A 71 10.50 -7.14 -13.56
N PHE A 72 11.09 -6.16 -12.86
CA PHE A 72 10.47 -4.87 -12.50
C PHE A 72 9.07 -5.02 -11.89
N ARG A 73 8.98 -5.88 -10.89
CA ARG A 73 7.72 -6.20 -10.19
C ARG A 73 7.57 -5.32 -8.97
N LEU A 74 6.32 -4.98 -8.65
CA LEU A 74 6.02 -4.21 -7.45
C LEU A 74 6.52 -4.95 -6.20
N TYR A 75 7.43 -4.31 -5.48
CA TYR A 75 8.03 -4.85 -4.26
C TYR A 75 7.59 -4.08 -3.02
N GLN A 76 7.48 -2.76 -3.12
CA GLN A 76 7.17 -1.89 -1.99
C GLN A 76 6.34 -0.68 -2.42
N VAL A 77 5.43 -0.26 -1.55
CA VAL A 77 4.76 1.04 -1.63
C VAL A 77 5.00 1.83 -0.35
N THR A 78 5.55 3.03 -0.48
CA THR A 78 5.62 4.01 0.60
C THR A 78 4.53 5.04 0.41
N ALA A 79 3.60 5.12 1.35
CA ALA A 79 2.52 6.09 1.36
C ALA A 79 2.83 7.18 2.40
N ARG A 80 3.00 8.43 1.95
CA ARG A 80 3.03 9.63 2.79
C ARG A 80 1.63 10.24 2.80
N LEU A 81 0.94 10.13 3.93
CA LEU A 81 -0.50 10.36 4.02
C LEU A 81 -0.84 11.63 4.78
N THR A 82 -2.04 12.16 4.50
CA THR A 82 -2.68 13.10 5.42
C THR A 82 -3.00 12.41 6.75
N PRO A 83 -3.10 13.15 7.87
CA PRO A 83 -3.47 12.57 9.16
C PRO A 83 -4.80 11.81 9.14
N ALA A 84 -5.79 12.34 8.41
CA ALA A 84 -7.11 11.71 8.26
C ALA A 84 -7.04 10.39 7.49
N ALA A 85 -6.38 10.36 6.33
CA ALA A 85 -6.20 9.14 5.54
C ALA A 85 -5.44 8.07 6.33
N TYR A 86 -4.38 8.46 7.04
CA TYR A 86 -3.62 7.55 7.90
C TYR A 86 -4.47 6.94 9.02
N ALA A 87 -5.28 7.75 9.70
CA ALA A 87 -6.14 7.27 10.78
C ALA A 87 -7.16 6.23 10.26
N GLN A 88 -7.81 6.52 9.13
CA GLN A 88 -8.77 5.59 8.51
C GLN A 88 -8.10 4.29 8.08
N MET A 89 -6.97 4.35 7.38
CA MET A 89 -6.24 3.15 6.94
C MET A 89 -5.72 2.34 8.12
N LYS A 90 -5.24 2.98 9.20
CA LYS A 90 -4.78 2.31 10.40
C LYS A 90 -5.93 1.60 11.13
N GLN A 91 -7.05 2.28 11.32
CA GLN A 91 -8.23 1.70 11.96
C GLN A 91 -8.73 0.49 11.16
N HIS A 92 -8.81 0.62 9.83
CA HIS A 92 -9.16 -0.50 8.95
C HIS A 92 -8.16 -1.66 9.07
N ALA A 93 -6.86 -1.39 9.04
CA ALA A 93 -5.83 -2.42 9.19
C ALA A 93 -5.89 -3.15 10.54
N GLN A 94 -6.28 -2.46 11.62
CA GLN A 94 -6.49 -3.07 12.93
C GLN A 94 -7.73 -3.97 12.98
N ALA A 95 -8.77 -3.61 12.23
CA ALA A 95 -10.03 -4.33 12.14
C ALA A 95 -10.08 -5.32 10.96
N LEU A 96 -8.99 -5.47 10.19
CA LEU A 96 -8.99 -6.22 8.94
C LEU A 96 -9.36 -7.69 9.23
N PRO A 97 -10.54 -8.15 8.77
CA PRO A 97 -11.03 -9.47 9.12
C PRO A 97 -10.13 -10.55 8.53
N ALA A 98 -10.03 -11.68 9.23
CA ALA A 98 -9.49 -12.88 8.62
C ALA A 98 -10.43 -13.30 7.46
N SER A 99 -9.84 -13.66 6.32
CA SER A 99 -10.58 -14.05 5.12
C SER A 99 -10.08 -15.41 4.63
N PRO A 100 -10.92 -16.22 3.97
CA PRO A 100 -10.43 -17.40 3.25
C PRO A 100 -9.36 -17.06 2.22
N ALA A 101 -9.34 -15.82 1.72
CA ALA A 101 -8.39 -15.34 0.72
C ALA A 101 -7.03 -14.91 1.31
N TYR A 102 -6.93 -14.67 2.62
CA TYR A 102 -5.68 -14.30 3.31
C TYR A 102 -5.83 -14.35 4.83
N ALA A 103 -4.74 -14.75 5.51
CA ALA A 103 -4.61 -14.56 6.93
C ALA A 103 -4.09 -13.14 7.21
N SER A 104 -4.73 -12.42 8.14
CA SER A 104 -4.27 -11.11 8.61
C SER A 104 -3.88 -11.18 10.09
N ARG A 105 -2.82 -10.48 10.47
CA ARG A 105 -2.40 -10.34 11.87
C ARG A 105 -1.89 -8.93 12.14
N TRP A 106 -2.63 -8.21 12.98
CA TRP A 106 -2.13 -6.96 13.55
C TRP A 106 -1.12 -7.26 14.66
N GLN A 107 -0.02 -6.50 14.67
CA GLN A 107 1.00 -6.55 15.71
C GLN A 107 1.22 -5.15 16.26
N ASN A 108 0.98 -5.01 17.56
CA ASN A 108 1.17 -3.75 18.27
C ASN A 108 2.67 -3.43 18.42
N LYS A 109 2.95 -2.16 18.71
CA LYS A 109 4.30 -1.68 19.01
C LYS A 109 4.86 -2.43 20.22
N TRP A 110 6.04 -3.04 20.10
CA TRP A 110 6.82 -3.59 21.21
C TRP A 110 8.28 -3.15 21.04
N LEU A 111 9.01 -2.88 22.14
CA LEU A 111 10.34 -2.25 22.20
C LEU A 111 11.06 -2.06 20.83
N GLY A 112 10.98 -0.85 20.27
CA GLY A 112 11.66 -0.47 19.02
C GLY A 112 10.96 -0.87 17.71
N TRP A 113 9.91 -1.69 17.74
CA TRP A 113 9.20 -2.18 16.54
C TRP A 113 7.92 -1.39 16.32
N TRP A 114 7.75 -0.87 15.10
CA TRP A 114 6.54 -0.12 14.70
C TRP A 114 5.30 -1.02 14.64
N PRO A 115 4.10 -0.47 14.94
CA PRO A 115 2.87 -1.19 14.68
C PRO A 115 2.83 -1.65 13.22
N ARG A 116 2.45 -2.90 13.02
CA ARG A 116 2.41 -3.48 11.67
C ARG A 116 1.22 -4.41 11.50
N LEU A 117 0.73 -4.44 10.28
CA LEU A 117 -0.15 -5.49 9.79
C LEU A 117 0.70 -6.46 8.97
N VAL A 118 0.50 -7.76 9.19
CA VAL A 118 1.03 -8.83 8.34
C VAL A 118 -0.17 -9.48 7.65
N VAL A 119 -0.15 -9.57 6.33
CA VAL A 119 -1.16 -10.27 5.53
C VAL A 119 -0.47 -11.34 4.71
N THR A 120 -0.96 -12.58 4.77
CA THR A 120 -0.37 -13.72 4.08
C THR A 120 -1.42 -14.42 3.24
N SER A 121 -1.15 -14.64 1.95
CA SER A 121 -2.03 -15.42 1.08
C SER A 121 -1.96 -16.92 1.44
N PRO A 122 -3.05 -17.69 1.29
CA PRO A 122 -3.04 -19.13 1.49
C PRO A 122 -2.34 -19.86 0.34
N GLY A 123 -1.88 -21.10 0.60
CA GLY A 123 -1.41 -22.04 -0.42
C GLY A 123 0.11 -22.17 -0.58
N ALA A 124 0.53 -23.13 -1.43
CA ALA A 124 1.93 -23.33 -1.78
C ALA A 124 2.43 -22.12 -2.59
N GLY A 125 3.44 -21.42 -2.08
CA GLY A 125 3.87 -20.12 -2.63
C GLY A 125 3.22 -18.90 -1.95
N ALA A 126 2.70 -19.08 -0.73
CA ALA A 126 2.16 -18.02 0.12
C ALA A 126 3.00 -16.74 0.06
N LYS A 127 2.36 -15.63 -0.31
CA LYS A 127 2.98 -14.31 -0.37
C LYS A 127 2.60 -13.55 0.89
N THR A 128 3.57 -12.88 1.48
CA THR A 128 3.34 -12.06 2.67
C THR A 128 3.50 -10.59 2.32
N VAL A 129 2.62 -9.74 2.83
CA VAL A 129 2.75 -8.29 2.79
C VAL A 129 2.79 -7.78 4.22
N MET A 130 3.79 -6.95 4.49
CA MET A 130 3.94 -6.27 5.77
C MET A 130 3.69 -4.79 5.59
N ALA A 131 2.64 -4.27 6.22
CA ALA A 131 2.35 -2.84 6.27
C ALA A 131 2.78 -2.27 7.63
N ARG A 132 3.83 -1.44 7.64
CA ARG A 132 4.34 -0.76 8.84
C ARG A 132 3.75 0.64 8.94
N PHE A 133 3.20 0.97 10.11
CA PHE A 133 2.52 2.24 10.37
C PHE A 133 3.44 3.17 11.17
N LEU A 134 3.98 4.19 10.50
CA LEU A 134 4.96 5.14 11.02
C LEU A 134 4.28 6.50 11.25
N GLY A 135 3.94 6.78 12.51
CA GLY A 135 3.20 7.99 12.89
C GLY A 135 3.90 8.86 13.93
N LEU A 136 5.23 8.82 13.99
CA LEU A 136 6.05 9.40 15.06
C LEU A 136 5.91 10.91 15.25
N LEU A 137 5.70 11.65 14.16
CA LEU A 137 5.55 13.09 14.22
C LEU A 137 4.09 13.46 13.92
N PRO A 138 3.54 14.53 14.53
CA PRO A 138 2.14 14.92 14.33
C PRO A 138 1.78 15.12 12.85
N LYS A 139 2.70 15.71 12.08
CA LYS A 139 2.50 16.08 10.68
C LYS A 139 3.05 15.06 9.67
N GLN A 140 3.73 14.02 10.12
CA GLN A 140 4.32 13.02 9.23
C GLN A 140 3.72 11.65 9.50
N LYS A 141 2.87 11.21 8.58
CA LYS A 141 2.22 9.91 8.62
C LYS A 141 2.65 9.10 7.43
N PHE A 142 3.28 7.96 7.68
CA PHE A 142 3.69 7.05 6.63
C PHE A 142 3.15 5.65 6.88
N ILE A 143 2.82 4.98 5.78
CA ILE A 143 2.64 3.54 5.75
C ILE A 143 3.64 2.99 4.73
N VAL A 144 4.43 2.02 5.14
CA VAL A 144 5.33 1.30 4.24
C VAL A 144 4.81 -0.12 4.09
N LEU A 145 4.33 -0.45 2.90
CA LEU A 145 3.87 -1.79 2.55
C LEU A 145 4.97 -2.47 1.74
N THR A 146 5.52 -3.56 2.28
CA THR A 146 6.61 -4.31 1.65
C THR A 146 6.18 -5.75 1.46
N ARG A 147 6.47 -6.31 0.29
CA ARG A 147 6.35 -7.74 0.03
C ARG A 147 7.47 -8.49 0.78
N GLY A 148 7.11 -9.51 1.52
CA GLY A 148 8.01 -10.43 2.23
C GLY A 148 8.18 -11.76 1.53
#